data_AF-A0A1Q8UKB0-F1
#
_entry.id   AF-A0A1Q8UKB0-F1
#
_cell.length_a   1.000
_cell.length_b   1.000
_cell.length_c   1.000
_cell.angle_alpha   90.00
_cell.angle_beta   90.00
_cell.angle_gamma   90.00
#
_symmetry.space_group_name_H-M   'P 1'
#
loop_
_entity.id
_entity.type
_entity.pdbx_description
1 polymer ?
#
loop_
_entity_poly.entity_id
_entity_poly.type
_entity_poly.pdbx_seq_one_letter_code
_entity_poly.pdbx_strand_id
1 'polypeptide(L)' 'MMNLMFLLYFPEDKTEYIPAFATMAIFVLAAVAVWRFIIKVSKKEEEKMKELEAKLKEQENKKSL' A
#
# COMPACT_ATOMS: atom_id res chain seq x y z
N MET A 1 -24.96 -17.98 28.29
CA MET A 1 -24.66 -16.55 28.13
C MET A 1 -23.16 -16.39 28.08
N MET A 2 -22.59 -15.96 26.95
CA MET A 2 -21.14 -15.75 26.80
C MET A 2 -20.79 -14.34 27.28
N ASN A 3 -19.99 -14.22 28.33
CA ASN A 3 -19.55 -12.95 28.87
C ASN A 3 -18.53 -12.28 27.92
N LEU A 4 -18.83 -11.05 27.48
CA LEU A 4 -17.96 -10.15 26.72
C LEU A 4 -16.76 -9.59 27.54
N MET A 5 -16.65 -9.97 28.82
CA MET A 5 -15.74 -9.34 29.79
C MET A 5 -14.28 -9.79 29.68
N PHE A 6 -13.95 -10.76 28.83
CA PHE A 6 -12.59 -11.30 28.70
C PHE A 6 -11.68 -10.54 27.72
N LEU A 7 -12.18 -9.53 27.00
CA LEU A 7 -11.42 -8.90 25.92
C LEU A 7 -10.71 -7.58 26.28
N LEU A 8 -10.94 -7.03 27.46
CA LEU A 8 -10.42 -5.71 27.85
C LEU A 8 -9.51 -5.81 29.07
N TYR A 9 -8.33 -6.41 28.89
CA TYR A 9 -7.23 -6.33 29.85
C TYR A 9 -6.42 -5.06 29.58
N PHE A 10 -6.38 -4.15 30.55
CA PHE A 10 -5.47 -3.02 30.52
C PHE A 10 -4.40 -3.23 31.57
N PRO A 11 -3.12 -3.40 31.18
CA PRO A 11 -2.06 -3.50 32.15
C PRO A 11 -1.91 -2.21 32.96
N GLU A 12 -1.71 -2.38 34.27
CA GLU A 12 -1.44 -1.29 35.20
C GLU A 12 -0.05 -0.68 34.92
N ASP A 13 0.93 -1.54 34.60
CA ASP A 13 2.25 -1.13 34.13
C ASP A 13 2.22 -0.85 32.61
N LYS A 14 2.61 0.37 32.24
CA LYS A 14 2.63 0.80 30.83
C LYS A 14 3.69 0.09 29.99
N THR A 15 4.69 -0.53 30.62
CA THR A 15 5.74 -1.28 29.92
C THR A 15 5.19 -2.52 29.21
N GLU A 16 4.08 -3.10 29.70
CA GLU A 16 3.43 -4.25 29.06
C GLU A 16 2.83 -3.92 27.69
N TYR A 17 2.67 -2.63 27.32
CA TYR A 17 2.24 -2.21 25.98
C TYR A 17 3.37 -2.18 24.95
N ILE A 18 4.64 -2.26 25.36
CA ILE A 18 5.80 -2.18 24.44
C ILE A 18 5.71 -3.22 23.31
N PRO A 19 5.37 -4.50 23.55
CA PRO A 19 5.22 -5.48 22.47
C PRO A 19 4.11 -5.14 21.49
N ALA A 20 2.99 -4.59 21.96
CA ALA A 20 1.88 -4.16 21.11
C ALA A 20 2.30 -2.96 20.23
N PHE A 21 3.00 -1.99 20.81
CA PHE A 21 3.52 -0.85 20.07
C PHE A 21 4.57 -1.26 19.03
N ALA A 22 5.49 -2.15 19.38
CA ALA A 22 6.47 -2.69 18.44
C ALA A 22 5.79 -3.40 17.26
N THR A 23 4.78 -4.22 17.54
CA THR A 23 4.00 -4.91 16.51
C THR A 23 3.30 -3.92 15.59
N MET A 24 2.60 -2.93 16.17
CA MET A 24 1.95 -1.86 15.41
C MET A 24 2.94 -1.11 14.53
N ALA A 25 4.11 -0.72 15.08
CA ALA A 25 5.13 -0.01 14.34
C ALA A 25 5.63 -0.81 13.13
N ILE A 26 5.88 -2.12 13.29
CA ILE A 26 6.30 -3.00 12.19
C ILE A 26 5.24 -3.02 11.07
N PHE A 27 3.97 -3.20 11.42
CA PHE A 27 2.89 -3.23 10.43
C PHE A 27 2.69 -1.90 9.72
N VAL A 28 2.78 -0.78 10.45
CA VAL A 28 2.68 0.56 9.85
C VAL A 28 3.84 0.80 8.89
N LEU A 29 5.07 0.47 9.29
CA LEU A 29 6.25 0.59 8.43
C LEU A 29 6.12 -0.28 7.17
N ALA A 30 5.66 -1.52 7.32
CA ALA A 30 5.42 -2.42 6.20
C ALA A 30 4.34 -1.87 5.26
N ALA A 31 3.21 -1.37 5.79
CA ALA A 31 2.14 -0.78 5.00
C ALA A 31 2.61 0.43 4.19
N VAL A 32 3.40 1.32 4.82
CA VAL A 32 3.98 2.48 4.13
C VAL A 32 4.96 2.03 3.06
N ALA A 33 5.81 1.04 3.33
CA ALA A 33 6.75 0.50 2.35
C ALA A 33 6.04 -0.11 1.14
N VAL A 34 5.01 -0.92 1.36
CA VAL A 34 4.19 -1.52 0.29
C VAL A 34 3.46 -0.45 -0.52
N TRP A 35 2.85 0.54 0.15
CA TRP A 35 2.17 1.63 -0.55
C TRP A 35 3.12 2.42 -1.45
N ARG A 36 4.32 2.73 -0.95
CA ARG A 36 5.38 3.40 -1.74
C ARG A 36 5.85 2.53 -2.91
N PHE A 37 5.97 1.23 -2.71
CA PHE A 37 6.33 0.29 -3.77
C PHE A 37 5.27 0.26 -4.89
N ILE A 38 3.99 0.15 -4.53
CA ILE A 38 2.88 0.14 -5.49
C ILE A 38 2.88 1.41 -6.33
N ILE A 39 2.95 2.60 -5.70
CA ILE A 39 3.01 3.88 -6.44
C ILE A 39 4.17 3.90 -7.44
N LYS A 40 5.35 3.40 -7.04
CA LYS A 40 6.52 3.37 -7.91
C LYS A 40 6.33 2.45 -9.12
N VAL A 41 5.68 1.30 -8.93
CA VAL A 41 5.35 0.38 -10.03
C VAL A 41 4.31 1.01 -10.95
N SER A 42 3.22 1.56 -10.40
CA SER A 42 2.15 2.19 -11.20
C SER A 42 2.67 3.32 -12.08
N LYS A 43 3.59 4.16 -11.59
CA LYS A 43 4.20 5.23 -12.40
C LYS A 43 4.99 4.69 -13.60
N LYS A 44 5.73 3.59 -13.41
CA LYS A 44 6.46 2.95 -14.51
C LYS A 44 5.54 2.34 -15.56
N GLU A 45 4.39 1.81 -15.13
CA GLU A 45 3.38 1.28 -16.05
C GLU A 45 2.67 2.41 -16.81
N GLU A 46 2.37 3.52 -16.13
CA GLU A 46 1.79 4.71 -16.74
C GLU A 46 2.69 5.29 -17.85
N GLU A 47 4.00 5.40 -17.61
CA GLU A 47 4.96 5.86 -18.62
C GLU A 47 4.97 4.94 -19.85
N LYS A 48 5.01 3.62 -19.65
CA LYS A 48 4.97 2.64 -20.75
C LYS A 48 3.67 2.71 -21.55
N MET A 49 2.54 2.92 -20.88
CA MET A 49 1.24 3.07 -21.53
C MET A 49 1.20 4.34 -22.38
N LYS A 50 1.72 5.47 -21.87
CA LYS A 50 1.82 6.72 -22.65
C LYS A 50 2.66 6.56 -23.91
N GLU A 51 3.80 5.86 -23.82
CA GLU A 51 4.62 5.56 -25.00
C GLU A 51 3.89 4.68 -26.03
N LEU A 52 3.14 3.68 -25.56
CA LEU A 52 2.35 2.81 -26.41
C LEU A 52 1.24 3.58 -27.14
N GLU A 53 0.49 4.41 -26.40
CA GLU A 53 -0.55 5.27 -26.98
C GLU A 53 0.01 6.24 -28.02
N ALA A 54 1.18 6.84 -27.77
CA ALA A 54 1.85 7.72 -28.72
C ALA A 54 2.21 6.98 -30.02
N LYS A 55 2.77 5.77 -29.92
CA LYS A 55 3.11 4.93 -31.09
C LYS A 55 1.87 4.52 -31.89
N LEU A 56 0.78 4.17 -31.22
CA LEU A 56 -0.48 3.81 -31.88
C LEU A 56 -1.08 5.00 -32.63
N LYS A 57 -1.12 6.19 -32.02
CA LYS A 57 -1.57 7.42 -32.70
C LYS A 57 -0.73 7.76 -33.92
N GLU A 58 0.59 7.59 -33.85
CA GLU A 58 1.48 7.84 -34.99
C GLU A 58 1.22 6.85 -36.15
N GLN A 59 0.93 5.58 -35.82
CA GLN A 59 0.56 4.57 -36.83
C GLN A 59 -0.80 4.85 -37.45
N GLU A 60 -1.81 5.24 -36.66
CA GLU A 60 -3.13 5.61 -37.16
C GLU A 60 -3.04 6.80 -38.13
N ASN A 61 -2.31 7.84 -37.74
CA ASN A 61 -2.12 9.04 -38.58
C ASN A 61 -1.38 8.73 -39.89
N LYS A 62 -0.41 7.80 -39.87
CA LYS A 62 0.27 7.32 -41.08
C LYS A 62 -0.61 6.43 -41.96
N LYS A 63 -1.62 5.75 -41.40
CA LYS A 63 -2.56 4.90 -42.15
C LYS A 63 -3.70 5.69 -42.80
N SER A 64 -3.99 6.89 -42.29
CA SER A 64 -5.02 7.80 -42.81
C SER A 64 -4.52 8.77 -43.89
N LEU A 65 -3.22 8.76 -44.21
CA LEU A 65 -2.59 9.45 -45.33
C LEU A 65 -2.33 8.47 -46.48
#